data_AF-A0A2D8Q9Q7-F1
#
_entry.id   AF-A0A2D8Q9Q7-F1
#
_cell.length_a   1.000
_cell.length_b   1.000
_cell.length_c   1.000
_cell.angle_alpha   90.00
_cell.angle_beta   90.00
_cell.angle_gamma   90.00
#
_symmetry.space_group_name_H-M   'P 1'
#
loop_
_entity.id
_entity.type
_entity.pdbx_description
1 polymer ?
#
loop_
_entity_poly.entity_id
_entity_poly.type
_entity_poly.pdbx_seq_one_letter_code
_entity_poly.pdbx_strand_id
1 'polypeptide(L)'
;MHTSSLLLILAAIVSGAVVPFQAGANAVLGRTLGHPLWGTAISLCVSFACILPVMLLARVEMQALSNLAQAPRWIWIGGIVGVVYITGALVLAPKLGAAGFITAAIAGQMLASVIIDHWGLVGLPQKPVSLPRLAGLGLIILGLIVMQLQASGVKPATGS
;
A
#
# COMPACT_ATOMS: atom_id res chain seq x y z
N MET A 1 16.27 -10.49 -22.60
CA MET A 1 14.92 -10.47 -21.99
C MET A 1 14.95 -10.55 -20.45
N HIS A 2 15.95 -11.16 -19.80
CA HIS A 2 16.03 -11.21 -18.32
C HIS A 2 16.46 -9.90 -17.63
N THR A 3 17.34 -9.10 -18.25
CA THR A 3 17.83 -7.85 -17.67
C THR A 3 16.71 -6.83 -17.42
N SER A 4 15.74 -6.76 -18.33
CA SER A 4 14.57 -5.88 -18.18
C SER A 4 13.70 -6.30 -16.99
N SER A 5 13.48 -7.60 -16.78
CA SER A 5 12.70 -8.09 -15.63
C SER A 5 13.39 -7.81 -14.30
N LEU A 6 14.71 -7.98 -14.24
CA LEU A 6 15.47 -7.66 -13.03
C LEU A 6 15.41 -6.17 -12.70
N LEU A 7 15.55 -5.29 -13.69
CA LEU A 7 15.42 -3.84 -13.50
C LEU A 7 14.03 -3.45 -12.98
N LEU A 8 12.96 -4.06 -13.51
CA LEU A 8 11.60 -3.83 -13.03
C LEU A 8 11.40 -4.30 -11.58
N ILE A 9 11.97 -5.44 -11.21
CA ILE A 9 11.94 -5.94 -9.82
C ILE A 9 12.68 -4.99 -8.90
N LEU A 10 13.88 -4.52 -9.29
CA LEU A 10 14.64 -3.55 -8.50
C LEU A 10 13.88 -2.24 -8.34
N ALA A 11 13.26 -1.73 -9.40
CA ALA A 11 12.42 -0.53 -9.33
C ALA A 11 11.22 -0.73 -8.38
N ALA A 12 10.57 -1.90 -8.41
CA ALA A 12 9.48 -2.23 -7.49
C ALA A 12 9.96 -2.29 -6.03
N ILE A 13 11.14 -2.86 -5.77
CA ILE A 13 11.75 -2.91 -4.44
C ILE A 13 12.04 -1.50 -3.94
N VAL A 14 12.66 -0.65 -4.76
CA VAL A 14 12.97 0.75 -4.40
C VAL A 14 11.68 1.52 -4.12
N SER A 15 10.65 1.37 -4.96
CA SER A 15 9.34 1.98 -4.73
C SER A 15 8.72 1.53 -3.40
N GLY A 16 8.76 0.23 -3.10
CA GLY A 16 8.26 -0.33 -1.84
C GLY A 16 9.05 0.17 -0.62
N ALA A 17 10.35 0.41 -0.75
CA ALA A 17 11.19 0.91 0.34
C ALA A 17 10.82 2.33 0.80
N VAL A 18 10.17 3.13 -0.05
CA VAL A 18 9.69 4.48 0.30
C VAL A 18 8.47 4.46 1.22
N VAL A 19 7.68 3.38 1.20
CA VAL A 19 6.42 3.25 1.96
C VAL A 19 6.62 3.45 3.47
N PRO A 20 7.60 2.81 4.14
CA PRO A 20 7.84 3.07 5.57
C PRO A 20 8.18 4.54 5.88
N PHE A 21 8.93 5.21 5.00
CA PHE A 21 9.23 6.63 5.17
C PHE A 21 7.97 7.49 5.09
N GLN A 22 7.11 7.22 4.11
CA GLN A 22 5.81 7.87 3.98
C GLN A 22 4.93 7.65 5.23
N ALA A 23 4.85 6.42 5.74
CA ALA A 23 4.09 6.11 6.94
C ALA A 23 4.62 6.87 8.17
N GLY A 24 5.94 6.95 8.32
CA GLY A 24 6.59 7.73 9.38
C GLY A 24 6.31 9.23 9.28
N ALA A 25 6.46 9.82 8.09
CA ALA A 25 6.17 11.23 7.83
C ALA A 25 4.70 11.57 8.14
N ASN A 26 3.77 10.72 7.67
CA ASN A 26 2.34 10.90 7.93
C ASN A 26 2.04 10.80 9.44
N ALA A 27 2.71 9.90 10.17
CA ALA A 27 2.51 9.74 11.60
C ALA A 27 2.99 10.96 12.39
N VAL A 28 4.10 11.57 11.96
CA VAL A 28 4.59 12.84 12.52
C VAL A 28 3.57 13.94 12.23
N LEU A 29 3.14 14.13 10.99
CA LEU A 29 2.14 15.14 10.62
C LEU A 29 0.84 14.99 11.43
N GLY A 30 0.33 13.76 11.57
CA GLY A 30 -0.87 13.47 12.35
C GLY A 30 -0.72 13.83 13.82
N ARG A 31 0.45 13.60 14.43
CA ARG A 31 0.74 14.01 15.81
C ARG A 31 0.85 15.52 15.93
N THR A 32 1.56 16.18 15.01
CA THR A 32 1.73 17.64 14.99
C THR A 32 0.40 18.37 14.87
N LEU A 33 -0.54 17.82 14.09
CA LEU A 33 -1.87 18.40 13.85
C LEU A 33 -2.95 17.87 14.79
N GLY A 34 -2.60 17.01 15.76
CA GLY A 34 -3.50 16.49 16.79
C GLY A 34 -4.47 15.39 16.35
N HIS A 35 -4.48 14.98 15.07
CA HIS A 35 -5.31 13.87 14.59
C HIS A 35 -4.72 13.16 13.36
N PRO A 36 -4.73 11.81 13.27
CA PRO A 36 -4.19 11.07 12.13
C PRO A 36 -4.79 11.46 10.76
N LEU A 37 -6.09 11.77 10.72
CA LEU A 37 -6.75 12.18 9.47
C LEU A 37 -6.19 13.49 8.91
N TRP A 38 -5.71 14.42 9.76
CA TRP A 38 -5.03 15.63 9.27
C TRP A 38 -3.70 15.28 8.60
N GLY A 39 -2.96 14.31 9.15
CA GLY A 39 -1.74 13.78 8.51
C GLY A 39 -2.03 13.17 7.13
N THR A 40 -3.08 12.35 7.02
CA THR A 40 -3.54 11.80 5.73
C THR A 40 -3.93 12.90 4.75
N ALA A 41 -4.75 13.87 5.16
CA ALA A 41 -5.26 14.93 4.31
C ALA A 41 -4.13 15.80 3.74
N ILE A 42 -3.22 16.29 4.59
CA ILE A 42 -2.08 17.10 4.17
C ILE A 42 -1.14 16.29 3.27
N SER A 43 -0.87 15.01 3.59
CA SER A 43 -0.06 14.14 2.74
C SER A 43 -0.67 14.00 1.34
N LEU A 44 -1.98 13.79 1.23
CA LEU A 44 -2.67 13.69 -0.05
C LEU A 44 -2.63 15.01 -0.84
N CYS A 45 -2.76 16.17 -0.17
CA CYS A 45 -2.60 17.47 -0.81
C CYS A 45 -1.17 17.67 -1.35
N VAL A 46 -0.14 17.31 -0.58
CA VAL A 46 1.26 17.40 -1.01
C VAL A 46 1.51 16.44 -2.18
N SER A 47 1.03 15.20 -2.11
CA SER A 47 1.13 14.23 -3.22
C SER A 47 0.46 14.75 -4.49
N PHE A 48 -0.72 15.37 -4.36
CA PHE A 48 -1.42 15.99 -5.48
C PHE A 48 -0.64 17.19 -6.06
N ALA A 49 -0.06 18.04 -5.21
CA ALA A 49 0.77 19.15 -5.68
C ALA A 49 2.04 18.67 -6.40
N CYS A 50 2.66 17.58 -5.94
CA CYS A 50 3.86 17.01 -6.54
C CYS A 50 3.60 16.31 -7.89
N ILE A 51 2.42 15.71 -8.10
CA ILE A 51 2.13 15.03 -9.37
C ILE A 51 1.90 16.01 -10.53
N LEU A 52 1.37 17.21 -10.26
CA LEU A 52 1.10 18.22 -11.29
C LEU A 52 2.33 18.60 -12.14
N PRO A 53 3.48 19.02 -11.58
CA PRO A 53 4.66 19.33 -12.40
C PRO A 53 5.19 18.10 -13.15
N VAL A 54 5.09 16.90 -12.58
CA VAL A 54 5.48 15.67 -13.27
C VAL A 54 4.60 15.43 -14.50
N MET A 55 3.28 15.63 -14.39
CA MET A 55 2.36 15.53 -15.52
C MET A 55 2.67 16.57 -16.61
N LEU A 56 3.01 17.80 -16.22
CA LEU A 56 3.39 18.85 -17.16
C LEU A 56 4.69 18.51 -17.91
N LEU A 57 5.73 18.05 -17.18
CA LEU A 57 7.01 17.65 -17.77
C LEU A 57 6.89 16.43 -18.68
N ALA A 58 6.06 15.45 -18.29
CA ALA A 58 5.77 14.26 -19.09
C ALA A 58 4.79 14.55 -20.24
N ARG A 59 4.30 15.78 -20.38
CA ARG A 59 3.32 16.21 -21.39
C ARG A 59 2.10 15.28 -21.44
N VAL A 60 1.62 14.87 -20.26
CA VAL A 60 0.45 14.00 -20.16
C VAL A 60 -0.74 14.74 -20.76
N GLU A 61 -1.30 14.20 -21.85
CA GLU A 61 -2.47 14.78 -22.49
C GLU A 61 -3.61 14.86 -21.47
N MET A 62 -4.22 16.04 -21.37
CA MET A 62 -5.42 16.22 -20.57
C MET A 62 -6.58 15.62 -21.36
N GLN A 63 -6.71 14.29 -21.31
CA GLN A 63 -7.90 13.62 -21.83
C GLN A 63 -9.12 14.28 -21.18
N ALA A 64 -10.07 14.70 -22.00
CA ALA A 64 -11.21 15.48 -21.54
C ALA A 64 -11.93 14.77 -20.38
N LEU A 65 -12.34 15.54 -19.37
CA LEU A 65 -13.15 15.07 -18.22
C LEU A 65 -14.41 14.29 -18.65
N SER A 66 -14.82 14.40 -19.93
CA SER A 66 -15.85 13.57 -20.55
C SER A 66 -15.58 12.07 -20.46
N ASN A 67 -14.31 11.62 -20.52
CA ASN A 67 -13.96 10.21 -20.36
C ASN A 67 -14.16 9.74 -18.91
N LEU A 68 -14.03 10.65 -17.95
CA LEU A 68 -14.28 10.38 -16.53
C LEU A 68 -15.77 10.16 -16.26
N ALA A 69 -16.65 10.87 -16.97
CA ALA A 69 -18.10 10.71 -16.86
C ALA A 69 -18.57 9.33 -17.39
N GLN A 70 -17.82 8.74 -18.32
CA GLN A 70 -18.09 7.40 -18.86
C GLN A 70 -17.39 6.27 -18.09
N ALA A 71 -16.56 6.62 -17.10
CA ALA A 71 -15.80 5.62 -16.38
C ALA A 71 -16.69 4.79 -15.43
N PRO A 72 -16.38 3.50 -15.22
CA PRO A 72 -17.14 2.64 -14.32
C PRO A 72 -17.16 3.20 -12.90
N ARG A 73 -18.33 3.23 -12.24
CA ARG A 73 -18.47 3.82 -10.88
C ARG A 73 -17.53 3.22 -9.83
N TRP A 74 -17.06 1.99 -10.01
CA TRP A 74 -16.14 1.36 -9.06
C TRP A 74 -14.75 2.01 -9.02
N ILE A 75 -14.34 2.81 -10.03
CA ILE A 75 -13.02 3.46 -10.04
C ILE A 75 -12.83 4.38 -8.82
N TRP A 76 -13.92 4.98 -8.34
CA TRP A 76 -13.92 5.90 -7.21
C TRP A 76 -13.66 5.20 -5.88
N ILE A 77 -13.95 3.89 -5.80
CA ILE A 77 -13.63 3.06 -4.63
C ILE A 77 -12.11 3.03 -4.42
N GLY A 78 -11.30 3.12 -5.48
CA GLY A 78 -9.84 3.17 -5.37
C GLY A 78 -9.36 4.34 -4.51
N GLY A 79 -9.94 5.52 -4.69
CA GLY A 79 -9.63 6.69 -3.87
C GLY A 79 -10.02 6.51 -2.40
N ILE A 80 -11.20 5.95 -2.15
CA ILE A 80 -11.70 5.66 -0.79
C ILE A 80 -10.79 4.65 -0.09
N VAL A 81 -10.46 3.55 -0.76
CA VAL A 81 -9.57 2.49 -0.23
C VAL A 81 -8.17 3.06 0.04
N GLY A 82 -7.68 3.98 -0.78
CA GLY A 82 -6.41 4.68 -0.54
C GLY A 82 -6.41 5.48 0.77
N VAL A 83 -7.47 6.26 1.04
CA VAL A 83 -7.62 7.00 2.31
C VAL A 83 -7.69 6.04 3.51
N VAL A 84 -8.44 4.94 3.38
CA VAL A 84 -8.53 3.89 4.41
C VAL A 84 -7.16 3.26 4.66
N TYR A 85 -6.39 2.96 3.60
CA TYR A 85 -5.05 2.39 3.73
C TYR A 85 -4.08 3.33 4.45
N ILE A 86 -4.00 4.61 4.04
CA ILE A 86 -3.09 5.58 4.65
C ILE A 86 -3.47 5.83 6.11
N THR A 87 -4.76 5.99 6.40
CA THR A 87 -5.26 6.17 7.77
C THR A 87 -5.01 4.93 8.61
N GLY A 88 -5.25 3.74 8.06
CA GLY A 88 -4.95 2.46 8.67
C GLY A 88 -3.46 2.33 9.00
N ALA A 89 -2.58 2.72 8.08
CA ALA A 89 -1.14 2.75 8.33
C ALA A 89 -0.79 3.64 9.52
N LEU A 90 -1.42 4.81 9.64
CA LEU A 90 -1.16 5.73 10.75
C LEU A 90 -1.61 5.20 12.11
N VAL A 91 -2.73 4.49 12.14
CA VAL A 91 -3.32 3.98 13.38
C VAL A 91 -2.71 2.63 13.79
N LEU A 92 -2.37 1.79 12.81
CA LEU A 92 -1.94 0.41 13.04
C LEU A 92 -0.41 0.27 13.10
N ALA A 93 0.36 1.06 12.34
CA ALA A 93 1.82 0.96 12.36
C ALA A 93 2.44 1.22 13.74
N PRO A 94 1.98 2.19 14.56
CA PRO A 94 2.49 2.36 15.93
C PRO A 94 2.17 1.18 16.86
N LYS A 95 1.09 0.42 16.57
CA LYS A 95 0.64 -0.70 17.41
C LYS A 95 1.33 -2.02 17.04
N LEU A 96 1.57 -2.24 15.75
CA LEU A 96 2.16 -3.48 15.21
C LEU A 96 3.67 -3.38 14.96
N GLY A 97 4.24 -2.18 15.13
CA GLY A 97 5.55 -1.84 14.60
C GLY A 97 5.52 -1.68 13.07
N ALA A 98 6.44 -0.87 12.52
CA ALA A 98 6.48 -0.60 11.08
C ALA A 98 6.65 -1.88 10.24
N ALA A 99 7.57 -2.74 10.66
CA ALA A 99 7.84 -4.01 9.98
C ALA A 99 6.63 -4.96 10.04
N GLY A 100 6.00 -5.10 11.22
CA GLY A 100 4.81 -5.95 11.39
C GLY A 100 3.61 -5.46 10.57
N PHE A 101 3.38 -4.14 10.52
CA PHE A 101 2.34 -3.55 9.67
C PHE A 101 2.59 -3.78 8.17
N ILE A 102 3.82 -3.53 7.70
CA ILE A 102 4.15 -3.70 6.27
C ILE A 102 3.96 -5.15 5.84
N THR A 103 4.44 -6.11 6.62
CA THR A 103 4.27 -7.54 6.29
C THR A 103 2.79 -7.93 6.30
N ALA A 104 2.00 -7.41 7.24
CA ALA A 104 0.54 -7.63 7.28
C ALA A 104 -0.17 -7.02 6.06
N ALA A 105 0.22 -5.80 5.68
CA ALA A 105 -0.30 -5.13 4.49
C ALA A 105 0.00 -5.92 3.22
N ILE A 106 1.23 -6.41 3.05
CA ILE A 106 1.63 -7.23 1.90
C ILE A 106 0.82 -8.54 1.86
N ALA A 107 0.63 -9.21 3.00
CA ALA A 107 -0.21 -10.41 3.09
C ALA A 107 -1.65 -10.14 2.64
N GLY A 108 -2.26 -9.06 3.13
CA GLY A 108 -3.60 -8.64 2.74
C GLY A 108 -3.70 -8.26 1.26
N GLN A 109 -2.72 -7.53 0.73
CA GLN A 109 -2.62 -7.16 -0.69
C GLN A 109 -2.51 -8.39 -1.59
N MET A 110 -1.71 -9.40 -1.20
CA MET A 110 -1.59 -10.65 -1.94
C MET A 110 -2.86 -11.48 -1.91
N LEU A 111 -3.53 -11.59 -0.75
CA LEU A 111 -4.81 -12.28 -0.64
C LEU A 111 -5.88 -11.60 -1.50
N ALA A 112 -6.00 -10.27 -1.40
CA ALA A 112 -6.92 -9.49 -2.22
C ALA A 112 -6.61 -9.64 -3.72
N SER A 113 -5.34 -9.66 -4.09
CA SER A 113 -4.91 -9.85 -5.48
C SER A 113 -5.29 -11.23 -6.03
N VAL A 114 -5.19 -12.29 -5.23
CA VAL A 114 -5.66 -13.64 -5.63
C VAL A 114 -7.17 -13.65 -5.85
N ILE A 115 -7.93 -13.05 -4.93
CA ILE A 115 -9.39 -12.91 -5.00
C ILE A 115 -9.82 -12.13 -6.25
N ILE A 116 -9.22 -10.95 -6.47
CA ILE A 116 -9.52 -10.07 -7.59
C ILE A 116 -9.21 -10.77 -8.92
N ASP A 117 -8.03 -11.40 -9.03
CA ASP A 117 -7.61 -12.06 -10.26
C ASP A 117 -8.44 -13.31 -10.57
N HIS A 118 -8.82 -14.08 -9.53
CA HIS A 118 -9.59 -15.31 -9.71
C HIS A 118 -10.98 -15.04 -10.27
N TRP A 119 -11.66 -14.01 -9.76
CA TRP A 119 -13.00 -13.64 -10.21
C TRP A 119 -13.01 -12.59 -11.33
N GLY A 120 -11.86 -12.02 -11.70
CA GLY A 120 -11.77 -10.95 -12.71
C GLY A 120 -12.47 -9.69 -12.26
N LEU A 121 -12.39 -9.38 -10.96
CA LEU A 121 -12.97 -8.18 -10.38
C LEU A 121 -12.27 -6.94 -10.96
N VAL A 122 -12.90 -5.77 -10.82
CA VAL A 122 -12.35 -4.46 -11.26
C VAL A 122 -11.91 -4.42 -12.74
N GLY A 123 -12.58 -5.19 -13.60
CA GLY A 123 -12.33 -5.20 -15.04
C GLY A 123 -11.01 -5.83 -15.45
N LEU A 124 -10.35 -6.57 -14.54
CA LEU A 124 -9.11 -7.28 -14.84
C LEU A 124 -9.41 -8.61 -15.54
N PRO A 125 -8.53 -9.06 -16.46
CA PRO A 125 -8.66 -10.38 -17.06
C PRO A 125 -8.56 -11.46 -15.98
N GLN A 126 -9.52 -12.39 -15.98
CA GLN A 126 -9.51 -13.53 -15.08
C GLN A 126 -8.22 -14.32 -15.24
N LYS A 127 -7.52 -14.58 -14.14
CA LYS A 127 -6.33 -15.42 -14.11
C LYS A 127 -6.58 -16.60 -13.19
N PRO A 128 -6.28 -17.84 -13.66
CA PRO A 128 -6.39 -19.00 -12.80
C PRO A 128 -5.42 -18.89 -11.63
N VAL A 129 -5.87 -19.32 -10.46
CA VAL A 129 -5.02 -19.40 -9.27
C VAL A 129 -4.01 -20.51 -9.48
N SER A 130 -2.72 -20.16 -9.50
CA SER A 130 -1.63 -21.12 -9.68
C SER A 130 -1.08 -21.60 -8.33
N LEU A 131 -0.67 -22.87 -8.27
CA LEU A 131 -0.05 -23.45 -7.07
C LEU A 131 1.17 -22.65 -6.57
N PRO A 132 2.09 -22.17 -7.44
CA PRO A 132 3.22 -21.33 -6.99
C PRO A 132 2.78 -20.03 -6.31
N ARG A 133 1.67 -19.43 -6.76
CA ARG A 133 1.15 -18.19 -6.16
C ARG A 133 0.57 -18.42 -4.78
N LEU A 134 -0.16 -19.52 -4.59
CA LEU A 134 -0.66 -19.93 -3.27
C LEU A 134 0.48 -20.28 -2.32
N ALA A 135 1.52 -20.97 -2.80
CA ALA A 135 2.72 -21.25 -2.02
C ALA A 135 3.41 -19.94 -1.58
N GLY A 136 3.58 -18.98 -2.50
CA GLY A 136 4.13 -17.66 -2.17
C GLY A 136 3.30 -16.89 -1.14
N LEU A 137 1.97 -16.89 -1.27
CA LEU A 137 1.08 -16.31 -0.26
C LEU A 137 1.25 -17.00 1.11
N GLY A 138 1.36 -18.34 1.13
CA GLY A 138 1.63 -19.10 2.35
C GLY A 138 2.94 -18.68 3.02
N LEU A 139 4.02 -18.49 2.25
CA LEU A 139 5.30 -18.01 2.77
C LEU A 139 5.22 -16.59 3.35
N ILE A 140 4.45 -15.70 2.71
CA ILE A 140 4.23 -14.33 3.22
C ILE A 140 3.47 -14.37 4.55
N ILE A 141 2.41 -15.17 4.65
CA ILE A 141 1.64 -15.34 5.88
C ILE A 141 2.51 -15.96 6.98
N LEU A 142 3.32 -16.97 6.65
CA LEU A 142 4.26 -17.56 7.60
C LEU A 142 5.28 -16.53 8.10
N GLY A 143 5.86 -15.73 7.19
CA GLY A 143 6.75 -14.63 7.54
C GLY A 143 6.09 -13.61 8.48
N LEU A 144 4.83 -13.24 8.21
CA LEU A 144 4.04 -12.38 9.10
C LEU A 144 3.90 -12.98 10.51
N ILE A 145 3.53 -14.26 10.61
CA ILE A 145 3.36 -14.95 11.89
C ILE A 145 4.68 -14.93 12.67
N VAL A 146 5.79 -15.31 12.02
CA VAL A 146 7.12 -15.32 12.65
C VAL A 146 7.52 -13.95 13.17
N MET A 147 7.30 -12.88 12.39
CA MET A 147 7.60 -11.51 12.81
C MET A 147 6.72 -11.04 13.98
N GLN A 148 5.44 -11.42 14.01
CA GLN A 148 4.52 -11.05 15.09
C GLN A 148 4.81 -11.82 16.39
N LEU A 149 5.28 -13.07 16.31
CA LEU A 149 5.72 -13.83 17.47
C LEU A 149 6.91 -13.16 18.18
N GLN A 150 7.86 -12.59 17.41
CA GLN A 150 8.96 -11.82 17.98
C GLN A 150 8.47 -10.54 18.67
N ALA A 151 7.53 -9.82 18.06
CA ALA A 151 6.94 -8.61 18.63
C ALA A 151 6.17 -8.87 19.94
N SER A 152 5.58 -10.06 20.08
CA SER A 152 4.84 -10.48 21.28
C SER A 152 5.73 -11.05 22.40
N GLY A 153 6.96 -11.44 22.07
CA GLY A 153 7.91 -12.11 22.98
C GLY A 153 8.77 -11.18 23.85
N VAL A 154 8.67 -9.85 23.68
CA VAL A 154 9.40 -8.87 24.50
C VAL A 154 8.40 -8.07 25.33
N LYS A 155 7.94 -8.67 26.43
CA LYS A 155 7.55 -7.89 27.62
C LYS A 155 8.82 -7.71 28.45
N PRO A 156 9.32 -6.48 28.70
CA PRO A 156 10.35 -6.33 29.70
C PRO A 156 9.80 -6.86 31.02
N ALA A 157 10.53 -7.80 31.64
CA ALA A 157 10.33 -8.12 33.03
C ALA A 157 10.62 -6.86 33.86
N THR A 158 9.53 -6.26 34.37
CA THR A 158 9.39 -5.40 35.56
C THR A 158 10.43 -4.32 35.87
N GLY A 159 9.96 -3.11 36.13
CA GLY A 159 10.55 -2.21 37.13
C GLY A 159 9.44 -1.70 38.06
N SER A 160 9.37 -2.27 39.26
CA SER A 160 8.64 -1.78 40.43
C SER A 160 9.13 -0.42 40.91
#